data_AF-A0A3M0G7D2-F1
#
_entry.id   AF-A0A3M0G7D2-F1
#
_cell.length_a   1.000
_cell.length_b   1.000
_cell.length_c   1.000
_cell.angle_alpha   90.00
_cell.angle_beta   90.00
_cell.angle_gamma   90.00
#
_symmetry.space_group_name_H-M   'P 1'
#
loop_
_entity.id
_entity.type
_entity.pdbx_description
1 polymer ?
#
loop_
_entity_poly.entity_id
_entity_poly.type
_entity_poly.pdbx_seq_one_letter_code
_entity_poly.pdbx_strand_id
1 'polypeptide(L)'
;MEQKPVPPQVAAQVQEHFDNLIPRNLFLVKKGTMLNRVYRTPGSISVKNNVMISFFIAEEEEGYYTEYFVQTDNFSAHRRWFVGQDDFEQLENYEGQYDLMDDDISYEEHKRMLKHNKEVRDILIKKGFVKK
;
A
#
# COMPACT_ATOMS: atom_id res chain seq x y z
N MET A 1 8.59 -10.04 -16.80
CA MET A 1 7.23 -10.63 -16.68
C MET A 1 6.32 -9.95 -17.67
N GLU A 2 5.55 -10.72 -18.42
CA GLU A 2 4.63 -10.21 -19.43
C GLU A 2 3.46 -9.48 -18.74
N GLN A 3 3.15 -8.25 -19.15
CA GLN A 3 2.00 -7.52 -18.61
C GLN A 3 0.73 -8.06 -19.27
N LYS A 4 -0.01 -8.88 -18.53
CA LYS A 4 -1.32 -9.40 -18.95
C LYS A 4 -2.44 -8.68 -18.20
N PRO A 5 -3.64 -8.52 -18.80
CA PRO A 5 -4.78 -7.97 -18.08
C PRO A 5 -5.18 -8.86 -16.89
N VAL A 6 -5.57 -8.23 -15.78
CA VAL A 6 -6.12 -8.94 -14.62
C VAL A 6 -7.51 -9.49 -14.96
N PRO A 7 -7.83 -10.76 -14.63
CA PRO A 7 -9.16 -11.31 -14.84
C PRO A 7 -10.24 -10.48 -14.12
N PRO A 8 -11.44 -10.27 -14.73
CA PRO A 8 -12.48 -9.43 -14.12
C PRO A 8 -12.93 -9.88 -12.72
N GLN A 9 -12.97 -11.19 -12.48
CA GLN A 9 -13.34 -11.77 -11.18
C GLN A 9 -12.31 -11.42 -10.10
N VAL A 10 -11.02 -11.58 -10.41
CA VAL A 10 -9.90 -11.21 -9.52
C VAL A 10 -9.91 -9.71 -9.22
N ALA A 11 -10.11 -8.88 -10.25
CA ALA A 11 -10.20 -7.43 -10.08
C ALA A 11 -11.37 -7.02 -9.17
N ALA A 12 -12.52 -7.72 -9.26
CA ALA A 12 -13.66 -7.47 -8.40
C ALA A 12 -13.40 -7.87 -6.94
N GLN A 13 -12.77 -9.01 -6.69
CA GLN A 13 -12.39 -9.44 -5.34
C GLN A 13 -11.37 -8.49 -4.71
N VAL A 14 -10.38 -8.04 -5.48
CA VAL A 14 -9.41 -7.03 -5.02
C VAL A 14 -10.12 -5.71 -4.71
N GLN A 15 -11.10 -5.31 -5.52
CA GLN A 15 -11.90 -4.11 -5.21
C GLN A 15 -12.66 -4.28 -3.89
N GLU A 16 -13.33 -5.42 -3.68
CA GLU A 16 -14.07 -5.71 -2.45
C GLU A 16 -13.17 -5.66 -1.21
N HIS A 17 -11.96 -6.22 -1.31
CA HIS A 17 -10.95 -6.10 -0.26
C HIS A 17 -10.59 -4.64 0.04
N PHE A 18 -10.35 -3.83 -0.99
CA PHE A 18 -10.05 -2.41 -0.78
C PHE A 18 -11.23 -1.61 -0.25
N ASP A 19 -12.47 -1.97 -0.56
CA ASP A 19 -13.66 -1.27 -0.05
C ASP A 19 -13.80 -1.36 1.47
N ASN A 20 -13.25 -2.42 2.09
CA ASN A 20 -13.18 -2.55 3.56
C ASN A 20 -12.15 -1.61 4.19
N LEU A 21 -11.16 -1.17 3.42
CA LEU A 21 -10.07 -0.31 3.89
C LEU A 21 -10.33 1.16 3.56
N ILE A 22 -10.91 1.43 2.38
CA ILE A 22 -10.99 2.75 1.78
C ILE A 22 -12.33 2.87 1.06
N PRO A 23 -13.12 3.92 1.32
CA PRO A 23 -14.38 4.13 0.63
C PRO A 23 -14.24 4.07 -0.90
N ARG A 24 -15.11 3.28 -1.55
CA ARG A 24 -15.10 3.01 -3.00
C ARG A 24 -15.09 4.28 -3.89
N ASN A 25 -15.68 5.37 -3.41
CA ASN A 25 -15.67 6.65 -4.13
C ASN A 25 -14.27 7.29 -4.23
N LEU A 26 -13.30 6.83 -3.43
CA LEU A 26 -11.92 7.33 -3.39
C LEU A 26 -10.94 6.43 -4.15
N PHE A 27 -11.33 5.18 -4.42
CA PHE A 27 -10.46 4.19 -5.03
C PHE A 27 -11.22 3.18 -5.87
N LEU A 28 -10.79 3.00 -7.12
CA LEU A 28 -11.34 2.02 -8.05
C LEU A 28 -10.22 1.28 -8.78
N VAL A 29 -10.23 -0.05 -8.69
CA VAL A 29 -9.49 -0.96 -9.56
C VAL A 29 -10.15 -0.91 -10.94
N LYS A 30 -9.53 -0.16 -11.86
CA LYS A 30 -10.11 0.12 -13.19
C LYS A 30 -10.13 -1.13 -14.06
N LYS A 31 -11.13 -1.20 -14.97
CA LYS A 31 -11.07 -2.12 -16.12
C LYS A 31 -9.78 -1.85 -16.91
N GLY A 32 -9.02 -2.90 -17.22
CA GLY A 32 -7.70 -2.79 -17.86
C GLY A 32 -6.53 -2.63 -16.88
N THR A 33 -6.73 -2.92 -15.59
CA THR A 33 -5.62 -3.16 -14.66
C THR A 33 -4.78 -4.33 -15.19
N MET A 34 -3.46 -4.16 -15.22
CA MET A 34 -2.49 -5.12 -15.74
C MET A 34 -1.72 -5.74 -14.58
N LEU A 35 -1.41 -7.03 -14.70
CA LEU A 35 -0.55 -7.72 -13.75
C LEU A 35 0.84 -7.09 -13.71
N ASN A 36 1.46 -7.12 -12.52
CA ASN A 36 2.81 -6.62 -12.23
C ASN A 36 3.04 -5.13 -12.52
N ARG A 37 1.97 -4.38 -12.78
CA ARG A 37 2.03 -2.92 -12.94
C ARG A 37 1.62 -2.25 -11.64
N VAL A 38 2.46 -1.35 -11.17
CA VAL A 38 2.13 -0.50 -10.01
C VAL A 38 1.21 0.62 -10.46
N TYR A 39 0.06 0.70 -9.81
CA TYR A 39 -0.90 1.79 -9.92
C TYR A 39 -0.79 2.65 -8.68
N ARG A 40 -0.84 3.97 -8.87
CA ARG A 40 -0.85 4.94 -7.77
C ARG A 40 -2.11 5.79 -7.90
N THR A 41 -2.92 5.80 -6.86
CA THR A 41 -4.19 6.51 -6.84
C THR A 41 -4.17 7.48 -5.65
N PRO A 42 -4.22 8.80 -5.89
CA PRO A 42 -4.52 9.74 -4.83
C PRO A 42 -6.00 9.63 -4.47
N GLY A 43 -6.29 9.32 -3.21
CA GLY A 43 -7.62 9.43 -2.61
C GLY A 43 -7.76 10.80 -1.95
N SER A 44 -8.76 11.57 -2.34
CA SER A 44 -9.12 12.83 -1.67
C SER A 44 -10.31 12.57 -0.74
N ILE A 45 -10.05 12.40 0.56
CA ILE A 45 -11.13 12.55 1.54
C ILE A 45 -11.41 14.05 1.68
N SER A 46 -12.69 14.41 1.65
CA SER A 46 -13.18 15.77 1.98
C SER A 46 -12.77 16.25 3.38
N VAL A 47 -12.15 15.38 4.18
CA VAL A 47 -11.63 15.61 5.52
C VAL A 47 -10.10 15.50 5.48
N LYS A 48 -9.42 16.63 5.18
CA LYS A 48 -8.01 17.01 5.45
C LYS A 48 -6.81 16.04 5.25
N ASN A 49 -6.99 14.74 5.02
CA ASN A 49 -5.90 13.79 4.97
C ASN A 49 -5.67 13.34 3.52
N ASN A 50 -4.50 13.60 2.96
CA ASN A 50 -4.18 13.10 1.63
C ASN A 50 -3.88 11.61 1.71
N VAL A 51 -4.79 10.77 1.20
CA VAL A 51 -4.56 9.33 1.13
C VAL A 51 -3.87 9.02 -0.20
N MET A 52 -2.76 8.31 -0.16
CA MET A 52 -2.08 7.78 -1.33
C MET A 52 -2.04 6.26 -1.23
N ILE A 53 -2.61 5.61 -2.23
CA ILE A 53 -2.61 4.15 -2.33
C ILE A 53 -1.80 3.79 -3.54
N SER A 54 -0.78 2.96 -3.34
CA SER A 54 -0.07 2.31 -4.43
C SER A 54 -0.28 0.81 -4.33
N PHE A 55 -0.62 0.15 -5.43
CA PHE A 55 -0.85 -1.28 -5.43
C PHE A 55 -0.43 -1.90 -6.77
N PHE A 56 -0.16 -3.20 -6.75
CA PHE A 56 -0.17 -4.02 -7.96
C PHE A 56 -0.92 -5.33 -7.68
N ILE A 57 -1.27 -6.03 -8.75
CA ILE A 57 -1.80 -7.38 -8.69
C ILE A 57 -0.81 -8.28 -9.44
N ALA A 58 -0.47 -9.42 -8.88
CA ALA A 58 0.42 -10.39 -9.50
C ALA A 58 -0.20 -11.79 -9.43
N GLU A 59 0.32 -12.65 -10.29
CA GLU A 59 -0.07 -14.07 -10.40
C GLU A 59 1.12 -14.91 -9.92
N GLU A 60 0.83 -15.87 -9.05
CA GLU A 60 1.74 -16.91 -8.54
C GLU A 60 1.13 -18.29 -8.78
N GLU A 61 1.87 -19.36 -8.54
CA GLU A 61 1.43 -20.74 -8.85
C GLU A 61 0.09 -21.11 -8.20
N GLU A 62 -0.19 -20.56 -7.02
CA GLU A 62 -1.38 -20.86 -6.22
C GLU A 62 -2.54 -19.85 -6.42
N GLY A 63 -2.37 -18.84 -7.28
CA GLY A 63 -3.43 -17.87 -7.60
C GLY A 63 -2.93 -16.44 -7.78
N TYR A 64 -3.67 -15.48 -7.23
CA TYR A 64 -3.36 -14.06 -7.34
C TYR A 64 -3.13 -13.45 -5.96
N TYR A 65 -2.29 -12.42 -5.91
CA TYR A 65 -2.18 -11.57 -4.73
C TYR A 65 -2.15 -10.10 -5.15
N THR A 66 -2.49 -9.24 -4.20
CA THR A 66 -2.25 -7.80 -4.30
C THR A 66 -1.33 -7.37 -3.19
N GLU A 67 -0.27 -6.66 -3.55
CA GLU A 67 0.58 -5.96 -2.59
C GLU A 67 0.29 -4.47 -2.72
N TYR A 68 0.13 -3.81 -1.58
CA TYR A 68 -0.26 -2.41 -1.54
C TYR A 68 0.38 -1.66 -0.38
N PHE A 69 0.65 -0.39 -0.65
CA PHE A 69 1.12 0.59 0.29
C PHE A 69 0.10 1.72 0.37
N VAL A 70 -0.53 1.86 1.53
CA VAL A 70 -1.38 3.01 1.88
C VAL A 70 -0.53 3.98 2.69
N GLN A 71 -0.62 5.27 2.35
CA GLN A 71 -0.02 6.34 3.12
C GLN A 71 -1.02 7.48 3.28
N THR A 72 -1.09 8.00 4.48
CA THR A 72 -1.76 9.24 4.85
C THR A 72 -0.77 10.12 5.58
N ASP A 73 -1.19 11.31 6.01
CA ASP A 73 -0.32 12.21 6.76
C ASP A 73 0.15 11.59 8.11
N ASN A 74 -0.65 10.71 8.72
CA ASN A 74 -0.38 10.16 10.07
C ASN A 74 -0.31 8.62 10.14
N PHE A 75 -0.53 7.93 9.02
CA PHE A 75 -0.64 6.48 8.99
C PHE A 75 -0.17 5.91 7.66
N SER A 76 0.50 4.78 7.70
CA SER A 76 0.80 3.96 6.55
C SER A 76 0.57 2.50 6.85
N ALA A 77 0.35 1.72 5.81
CA ALA A 77 0.26 0.28 5.86
C ALA A 77 0.87 -0.30 4.60
N HIS A 78 1.81 -1.23 4.76
CA HIS A 78 2.35 -2.04 3.68
C HIS A 78 1.91 -3.48 3.90
N ARG A 79 1.13 -4.03 2.97
CA ARG A 79 0.50 -5.33 3.14
C ARG A 79 0.46 -6.10 1.83
N ARG A 80 0.48 -7.42 1.94
CA ARG A 80 0.19 -8.36 0.87
C ARG A 80 -1.04 -9.17 1.23
N TRP A 81 -2.01 -9.20 0.32
CA TRP A 81 -3.24 -9.97 0.48
C TRP A 81 -3.37 -10.96 -0.67
N PHE A 82 -3.53 -12.23 -0.34
CA PHE A 82 -3.81 -13.29 -1.32
C PHE A 82 -5.30 -13.31 -1.61
N VAL A 83 -5.65 -13.29 -2.89
CA VAL A 83 -7.03 -13.08 -3.33
C VAL A 83 -7.89 -14.27 -2.87
N GLY A 84 -8.93 -13.95 -2.08
CA GLY A 84 -9.85 -14.95 -1.53
C GLY A 84 -9.45 -15.52 -0.16
N GLN A 85 -8.37 -15.03 0.46
CA GLN A 85 -8.04 -15.34 1.84
C GLN A 85 -8.60 -14.27 2.80
N ASP A 86 -8.81 -14.65 4.06
CA ASP A 86 -9.36 -13.74 5.08
C ASP A 86 -8.30 -12.80 5.68
N ASP A 87 -7.03 -13.21 5.66
CA ASP A 87 -5.94 -12.49 6.32
C ASP A 87 -4.93 -11.90 5.31
N PHE A 88 -4.07 -11.00 5.79
CA PHE A 88 -3.01 -10.38 5.01
C PHE A 88 -1.65 -10.52 5.70
N GLU A 89 -0.60 -10.63 4.90
CA GLU A 89 0.77 -10.51 5.36
C GLU A 89 1.12 -9.03 5.57
N GLN A 90 1.63 -8.68 6.75
CA GLN A 90 2.17 -7.35 7.02
C GLN A 90 3.63 -7.25 6.57
N LEU A 91 3.92 -6.28 5.72
CA LEU A 91 5.25 -6.01 5.18
C LEU A 91 5.90 -4.82 5.90
N GLU A 92 7.18 -4.55 5.60
CA GLU A 92 7.91 -3.45 6.23
C GLU A 92 7.26 -2.10 5.93
N ASN A 93 7.05 -1.32 6.98
CA ASN A 93 6.25 -0.11 6.95
C ASN A 93 6.94 1.01 7.73
N TYR A 94 6.56 2.25 7.49
CA TYR A 94 7.09 3.38 8.23
C TYR A 94 6.65 3.33 9.70
N GLU A 95 7.59 3.69 10.58
CA GLU A 95 7.40 3.86 12.02
C GLU A 95 7.31 5.34 12.39
N GLY A 96 6.63 5.67 13.49
CA GLY A 96 6.69 7.02 14.06
C GLY A 96 5.96 8.12 13.30
N GLN A 97 4.84 7.80 12.68
CA GLN A 97 4.09 8.75 11.84
C GLN A 97 3.19 9.71 12.62
N TYR A 98 3.20 9.66 13.94
CA TYR A 98 2.55 10.63 14.80
C TYR A 98 3.62 11.54 15.40
N ASP A 99 3.34 12.85 15.41
CA ASP A 99 4.20 13.96 15.85
C ASP A 99 5.51 13.52 16.52
N LEU A 100 6.63 13.74 15.82
CA LEU A 100 8.01 13.60 16.32
C LEU A 100 8.34 14.56 17.49
N MET A 101 7.31 15.13 18.11
CA MET A 101 7.29 16.07 19.22
C MET A 101 6.65 15.44 20.47
N ASP A 102 6.50 14.11 20.51
CA ASP A 102 6.25 13.44 21.78
C ASP A 102 7.58 13.50 22.57
N ASP A 103 7.62 14.34 23.60
CA ASP A 103 8.80 14.59 24.46
C ASP A 103 9.33 13.31 25.15
N ASP A 104 8.61 12.19 25.01
CA ASP A 104 8.92 10.87 25.57
C ASP A 104 9.85 10.01 24.67
N ILE A 105 10.08 10.36 23.40
CA ILE A 105 10.98 9.59 22.53
C ILE A 105 12.44 10.01 22.72
N SER A 106 13.27 9.07 23.16
CA SER A 106 14.72 9.32 23.28
C SER A 106 15.36 9.64 21.93
N TYR A 107 16.43 10.42 21.94
CA TYR A 107 17.20 10.76 20.73
C TYR A 107 17.71 9.52 19.96
N GLU A 108 18.12 8.47 20.67
CA GLU A 108 18.59 7.22 20.04
C GLU A 108 17.45 6.46 19.36
N GLU A 109 16.26 6.44 19.97
CA GLU A 109 15.08 5.83 19.38
C GLU A 109 14.62 6.61 18.15
N HIS A 110 14.62 7.95 18.21
CA HIS A 110 14.34 8.79 17.06
C HIS A 110 15.31 8.52 15.90
N LYS A 111 16.61 8.38 16.17
CA LYS A 111 17.60 7.99 15.15
C LYS A 111 17.34 6.61 14.54
N ARG A 112 16.99 5.62 15.36
CA ARG A 112 16.64 4.27 14.91
C ARG A 112 15.46 4.34 13.94
N MET A 113 14.41 5.07 14.29
CA MET A 113 13.21 5.25 13.48
C MET A 113 13.50 5.96 12.16
N LEU A 114 14.31 7.03 12.17
CA LEU A 114 14.74 7.71 10.94
C LEU A 114 15.51 6.78 10.00
N LYS A 115 16.40 5.95 10.55
CA LYS A 115 17.16 4.96 9.77
C LYS A 115 16.23 3.90 9.18
N HIS A 116 15.34 3.33 9.99
CA HIS A 116 14.34 2.35 9.56
C HIS A 116 13.46 2.91 8.43
N ASN A 117 12.90 4.11 8.62
CA ASN A 117 12.03 4.74 7.62
C ASN A 117 12.76 4.99 6.30
N LYS A 118 14.05 5.31 6.34
CA LYS A 118 14.87 5.43 5.13
C LYS A 118 15.01 4.08 4.42
N GLU A 119 15.30 3.01 5.15
CA GLU A 119 15.43 1.66 4.59
C GLU A 119 14.12 1.19 3.95
N VAL A 120 12.99 1.38 4.64
CA VAL A 120 11.65 1.10 4.09
C VAL A 120 11.37 1.93 2.84
N ARG A 121 11.70 3.22 2.85
CA ARG A 121 11.51 4.10 1.67
C ARG A 121 12.28 3.58 0.46
N ASP A 122 13.51 3.13 0.66
CA ASP A 122 14.35 2.58 -0.41
C ASP A 122 13.75 1.29 -0.99
N ILE A 123 13.17 0.42 -0.15
CA ILE A 123 12.42 -0.77 -0.58
C ILE A 123 11.21 -0.36 -1.42
N LEU A 124 10.39 0.59 -0.93
CA LEU A 124 9.19 1.04 -1.62
C LEU A 124 9.50 1.73 -2.97
N ILE A 125 10.62 2.45 -3.07
CA ILE A 125 11.10 3.02 -4.34
C ILE A 125 11.49 1.90 -5.31
N LYS A 126 12.23 0.90 -4.85
CA LYS A 126 12.65 -0.24 -5.67
C LYS A 126 11.45 -1.03 -6.20
N LYS A 127 10.42 -1.21 -5.37
CA LYS A 127 9.13 -1.83 -5.76
C LYS A 127 8.25 -0.94 -6.63
N GLY A 128 8.57 0.36 -6.74
CA GLY A 128 7.82 1.32 -7.54
C GLY A 128 6.59 1.89 -6.84
N PHE A 129 6.39 1.66 -5.55
CA PHE A 129 5.29 2.27 -4.80
C PHE A 129 5.53 3.76 -4.55
N VAL A 130 6.75 4.15 -4.21
CA VAL A 130 7.13 5.56 -3.94
C VAL A 130 8.03 6.10 -5.05
N LYS A 131 7.97 7.41 -5.32
CA LYS A 131 8.90 8.07 -6.27
C LYS A 131 10.23 8.36 -5.59
N LYS A 132 11.33 8.25 -6.35
CA LYS A 132 12.69 8.52 -5.87
C LYS A 132 12.84 9.96 -5.37
#